data_AF-A0A656JU13-F1
#
_entry.id   AF-A0A656JU13-F1
#
_cell.length_a   1.000
_cell.length_b   1.000
_cell.length_c   1.000
_cell.angle_alpha   90.00
_cell.angle_beta   90.00
_cell.angle_gamma   90.00
#
_symmetry.space_group_name_H-M   'P 1'
#
loop_
_entity.id
_entity.type
_entity.pdbx_description
1 polymer ?
#
loop_
_entity_poly.entity_id
_entity_poly.type
_entity_poly.pdbx_seq_one_letter_code
_entity_poly.pdbx_strand_id
1 'polypeptide(L)'
;MTGVTRLASALELTFSNNLVSVGNTNETLTSLTAHNRGLYRLLDAQSGGVPEADKERVRQALGDDLARAQKVFSIYRATPLEDDERVAGDQMEQMLPAYIAGSQQVVELMRAGDYDNARTRLNALSADG
;
A
#
# COMPACT_ATOMS: atom_id res chain seq x y z
N MET A 1 37.12 -9.71 -24.59
CA MET A 1 35.67 -9.90 -24.79
C MET A 1 34.87 -10.06 -23.49
N THR A 2 35.48 -10.50 -22.39
CA THR A 2 34.80 -10.71 -21.09
C THR A 2 34.30 -9.44 -20.39
N GLY A 3 34.98 -8.30 -20.53
CA GLY A 3 34.57 -7.05 -19.89
C GLY A 3 33.31 -6.43 -20.48
N VAL A 4 33.18 -6.42 -21.82
CA VAL A 4 32.01 -5.89 -22.52
C VAL A 4 30.75 -6.71 -22.22
N THR A 5 30.87 -8.04 -22.22
CA THR A 5 29.75 -8.92 -21.85
C THR A 5 29.31 -8.72 -20.39
N ARG A 6 30.26 -8.58 -19.45
CA ARG A 6 29.92 -8.30 -18.04
C ARG A 6 29.21 -6.95 -17.87
N LEU A 7 29.67 -5.91 -18.55
CA LEU A 7 29.02 -4.60 -18.51
C LEU A 7 27.62 -4.65 -19.13
N ALA A 8 27.45 -5.36 -20.25
CA ALA A 8 26.16 -5.53 -20.88
C ALA A 8 25.16 -6.24 -19.94
N SER A 9 25.57 -7.34 -19.31
CA SER A 9 24.74 -8.05 -18.32
C SER A 9 24.42 -7.21 -17.09
N ALA A 10 25.36 -6.40 -16.60
CA ALA A 10 25.11 -5.51 -15.47
C ALA A 10 24.08 -4.41 -15.80
N LEU A 11 24.15 -3.84 -17.01
CA LEU A 11 23.16 -2.87 -17.49
C LEU A 11 21.78 -3.52 -17.67
N GLU A 12 21.74 -4.70 -18.29
CA GLU A 12 20.50 -5.46 -18.44
C GLU A 12 19.84 -5.73 -17.08
N LEU A 13 20.60 -6.22 -16.09
CA LEU A 13 20.09 -6.46 -14.74
C LEU A 13 19.61 -5.18 -14.06
N THR A 14 20.31 -4.06 -14.25
CA THR A 14 19.91 -2.76 -13.67
C THR A 14 18.55 -2.32 -14.18
N PHE A 15 18.30 -2.42 -15.48
CA PHE A 15 17.05 -1.93 -16.09
C PHE A 15 15.90 -2.94 -16.03
N SER A 16 16.18 -4.25 -16.05
CA SER A 16 15.16 -5.30 -16.03
C SER A 16 14.75 -5.75 -14.63
N ASN A 17 15.64 -5.59 -13.64
CA ASN A 17 15.39 -6.03 -12.27
C ASN A 17 15.42 -4.85 -11.28
N ASN A 18 16.58 -4.22 -11.08
CA ASN A 18 16.77 -3.32 -9.95
C ASN A 18 15.85 -2.09 -10.01
N LEU A 19 15.75 -1.45 -11.18
CA LEU A 19 14.86 -0.30 -11.37
C LEU A 19 13.38 -0.70 -11.23
N VAL A 20 13.02 -1.92 -11.63
CA VAL A 20 11.67 -2.47 -11.49
C VAL A 20 11.35 -2.75 -10.02
N SER A 21 12.27 -3.35 -9.27
CA SER A 21 12.15 -3.58 -7.82
C SER A 21 11.96 -2.26 -7.06
N VAL A 22 12.84 -1.28 -7.30
CA VAL A 22 12.75 0.06 -6.68
C VAL A 22 11.46 0.77 -7.07
N GLY A 23 11.06 0.71 -8.33
CA GLY A 23 9.81 1.31 -8.80
C GLY A 23 8.58 0.73 -8.10
N ASN A 24 8.49 -0.60 -8.02
CA ASN A 24 7.35 -1.28 -7.42
C ASN A 24 7.29 -1.12 -5.90
N THR A 25 8.44 -1.13 -5.20
CA THR A 25 8.50 -0.87 -3.76
C THR A 25 8.07 0.57 -3.43
N ASN A 26 8.54 1.55 -4.21
CA ASN A 26 8.09 2.94 -4.09
C ASN A 26 6.58 3.06 -4.34
N GLU A 27 6.07 2.47 -5.42
CA GLU A 27 4.64 2.52 -5.74
C GLU A 27 3.77 1.82 -4.68
N THR A 28 4.29 0.76 -4.04
CA THR A 28 3.63 0.10 -2.90
C THR A 28 3.50 1.08 -1.73
N LEU A 29 4.60 1.76 -1.38
CA LEU A 29 4.64 2.73 -0.29
C LEU A 29 3.72 3.93 -0.55
N THR A 30 3.77 4.51 -1.74
CA THR A 30 2.94 5.68 -2.11
C THR A 30 1.47 5.32 -2.09
N SER A 31 1.09 4.15 -2.62
CA SER A 31 -0.28 3.66 -2.65
C SER A 31 -0.83 3.38 -1.24
N LEU A 32 -0.06 2.71 -0.37
CA LEU A 32 -0.48 2.49 1.02
C LEU A 32 -0.59 3.78 1.84
N THR A 33 0.31 4.74 1.57
CA THR A 33 0.24 6.08 2.18
C THR A 33 -1.01 6.83 1.73
N ALA A 34 -1.32 6.79 0.43
CA ALA A 34 -2.52 7.40 -0.13
C ALA A 34 -3.79 6.75 0.45
N HIS A 35 -3.83 5.42 0.53
CA HIS A 35 -4.90 4.66 1.15
C HIS A 35 -5.11 5.06 2.62
N ASN A 36 -4.06 5.06 3.44
CA ASN A 36 -4.16 5.45 4.85
C ASN A 36 -4.68 6.89 5.01
N ARG A 37 -4.13 7.83 4.23
CA ARG A 37 -4.61 9.23 4.21
C ARG A 37 -6.07 9.33 3.77
N GLY A 38 -6.51 8.49 2.83
CA GLY A 38 -7.90 8.40 2.39
C GLY A 38 -8.84 8.02 3.53
N LEU A 39 -8.43 7.12 4.43
CA LEU A 39 -9.23 6.71 5.60
C LEU A 39 -9.43 7.89 6.55
N TYR A 40 -8.38 8.66 6.84
CA TYR A 40 -8.50 9.87 7.66
C TYR A 40 -9.41 10.91 7.02
N ARG A 41 -9.27 11.15 5.71
CA ARG A 41 -10.15 12.08 4.98
C ARG A 41 -11.60 11.63 4.97
N LEU A 42 -11.86 10.33 4.84
CA LEU A 42 -13.21 9.78 4.85
C LEU A 42 -13.85 9.90 6.23
N LEU A 43 -13.08 9.72 7.31
CA LEU A 43 -13.54 9.91 8.69
C LEU A 43 -13.90 11.38 8.94
N ASP A 44 -13.01 12.29 8.57
CA ASP A 44 -13.17 13.73 8.75
C ASP A 44 -14.41 14.26 8.00
N ALA A 45 -14.64 13.76 6.78
CA ALA A 45 -15.81 14.11 5.97
C ALA A 45 -17.17 13.77 6.63
N GLN A 46 -17.19 12.94 7.67
CA GLN A 46 -18.43 12.64 8.41
C GLN A 46 -18.90 13.76 9.33
N SER A 47 -18.02 14.73 9.64
CA SER A 47 -18.36 15.88 10.50
C SER A 47 -19.34 16.89 9.88
N GLY A 48 -19.71 16.69 8.60
CA GLY A 48 -20.63 17.54 7.85
C GLY A 48 -19.91 18.43 6.84
N GLY A 49 -20.67 19.09 5.95
CA GLY A 49 -20.12 20.01 4.95
C GLY A 49 -19.47 19.37 3.71
N VAL A 50 -19.25 18.05 3.71
CA VAL A 50 -18.77 17.30 2.54
C VAL A 50 -19.95 16.60 1.83
N PRO A 51 -20.18 16.87 0.54
CA PRO A 51 -21.21 16.17 -0.24
C PRO A 51 -21.02 14.66 -0.29
N GLU A 52 -22.10 13.87 -0.27
CA GLU A 52 -22.02 12.41 -0.36
C GLU A 52 -21.31 11.92 -1.63
N ALA A 53 -21.47 12.63 -2.75
CA ALA A 53 -20.73 12.32 -3.98
C ALA A 53 -19.21 12.44 -3.82
N ASP A 54 -18.74 13.38 -2.99
CA ASP A 54 -17.31 13.55 -2.71
C ASP A 54 -16.82 12.44 -1.77
N LYS A 55 -17.62 12.06 -0.77
CA LYS A 55 -17.33 10.91 0.10
C LYS A 55 -17.22 9.61 -0.70
N GLU A 56 -18.10 9.43 -1.68
CA GLU A 56 -18.07 8.24 -2.54
C GLU A 56 -16.82 8.19 -3.42
N ARG A 57 -16.39 9.34 -3.97
CA ARG A 57 -15.09 9.41 -4.68
C ARG A 57 -13.91 9.03 -3.79
N VAL A 58 -13.93 9.40 -2.51
CA VAL A 58 -12.90 8.97 -1.55
C VAL A 58 -12.96 7.47 -1.30
N ARG A 59 -14.16 6.88 -1.16
CA ARG A 59 -14.32 5.42 -1.01
C ARG A 59 -13.80 4.63 -2.22
N GLN A 60 -14.06 5.13 -3.42
CA GLN A 60 -13.53 4.54 -4.66
C GLN A 60 -12.00 4.63 -4.69
N ALA A 61 -11.44 5.81 -4.40
CA ALA A 61 -9.99 5.99 -4.37
C ALA A 61 -9.30 5.08 -3.34
N LEU A 62 -9.92 4.83 -2.19
CA LEU A 62 -9.43 3.85 -1.21
C LEU A 62 -9.31 2.44 -1.82
N GLY A 63 -10.37 1.98 -2.49
CA GLY A 63 -10.34 0.68 -3.17
C GLY A 63 -9.24 0.60 -4.22
N ASP A 64 -9.10 1.65 -5.03
CA ASP A 64 -8.10 1.72 -6.10
C ASP A 64 -6.67 1.76 -5.55
N ASP A 65 -6.41 2.55 -4.51
CA ASP A 65 -5.10 2.68 -3.87
C ASP A 65 -4.67 1.36 -3.23
N LEU A 66 -5.58 0.68 -2.52
CA LEU A 66 -5.28 -0.61 -1.90
C LEU A 66 -5.02 -1.69 -2.95
N ALA A 67 -5.87 -1.79 -3.97
CA ALA A 67 -5.70 -2.75 -5.05
C ALA A 67 -4.39 -2.50 -5.82
N ARG A 68 -4.03 -1.23 -6.05
CA ARG A 68 -2.76 -0.84 -6.67
C ARG A 68 -1.58 -1.30 -5.82
N ALA A 69 -1.57 -0.98 -4.52
CA ALA A 69 -0.52 -1.40 -3.59
C ALA A 69 -0.30 -2.92 -3.62
N GLN A 70 -1.38 -3.70 -3.49
CA GLN A 70 -1.32 -5.17 -3.51
C GLN A 70 -0.77 -5.71 -4.84
N LYS A 71 -1.22 -5.13 -5.96
CA LYS A 71 -0.77 -5.53 -7.29
C LYS A 71 0.73 -5.26 -7.49
N VAL A 72 1.20 -4.05 -7.19
CA VAL A 72 2.61 -3.70 -7.42
C VAL A 72 3.54 -4.40 -6.44
N PHE A 73 3.08 -4.63 -5.21
CA PHE A 73 3.82 -5.44 -4.23
C PHE A 73 3.97 -6.89 -4.72
N SER A 74 2.91 -7.49 -5.28
CA SER A 74 2.98 -8.83 -5.86
C SER A 74 3.96 -8.90 -7.04
N ILE A 75 4.02 -7.86 -7.88
CA ILE A 75 5.00 -7.79 -8.99
C ILE A 75 6.42 -7.71 -8.44
N TYR A 76 6.68 -6.87 -7.43
CA TYR A 76 7.97 -6.81 -6.74
C TYR A 76 8.37 -8.18 -6.17
N ARG A 77 7.44 -8.89 -5.52
CA ARG A 77 7.71 -10.22 -4.95
C ARG A 77 8.05 -11.28 -5.99
N ALA A 78 7.69 -11.07 -7.25
CA ALA A 78 8.01 -11.95 -8.36
C ALA A 78 9.35 -11.63 -9.06
N THR A 79 10.03 -10.53 -8.70
CA THR A 79 11.35 -10.22 -9.26
C THR A 79 12.44 -11.08 -8.59
N PRO A 80 13.60 -11.30 -9.24
CA PRO A 80 14.80 -11.77 -8.54
C PRO A 80 15.12 -10.85 -7.35
N LEU A 81 15.02 -11.39 -6.13
CA LEU A 81 15.28 -10.67 -4.88
C LEU A 81 16.59 -11.12 -4.23
N GLU A 82 17.37 -10.15 -3.78
CA GLU A 82 18.48 -10.38 -2.85
C GLU A 82 17.95 -10.88 -1.49
N ASP A 83 18.85 -11.40 -0.65
CA ASP A 83 18.46 -12.04 0.62
C ASP A 83 17.80 -11.06 1.61
N ASP A 84 18.29 -9.84 1.69
CA ASP A 84 17.73 -8.78 2.52
C ASP A 84 16.37 -8.28 2.00
N GLU A 85 16.23 -8.11 0.68
CA GLU A 85 14.96 -7.79 0.03
C GLU A 85 13.90 -8.86 0.32
N ARG A 86 14.27 -10.14 0.26
CA ARG A 86 13.35 -11.24 0.53
C ARG A 86 12.86 -11.23 1.97
N VAL A 87 13.76 -11.08 2.93
CA VAL A 87 13.42 -11.01 4.37
C VAL A 87 12.48 -9.83 4.65
N ALA A 88 12.77 -8.66 4.08
CA ALA A 88 11.90 -7.48 4.24
C ALA A 88 10.53 -7.69 3.57
N GLY A 89 10.50 -8.29 2.38
CA GLY A 89 9.26 -8.64 1.68
C GLY A 89 8.42 -9.67 2.44
N ASP A 90 9.05 -10.67 3.05
CA ASP A 90 8.37 -11.69 3.87
C ASP A 90 7.72 -11.06 5.10
N GLN A 91 8.43 -10.13 5.76
CA GLN A 91 7.88 -9.39 6.90
C GLN A 91 6.67 -8.56 6.49
N MET A 92 6.76 -7.83 5.37
CA MET A 92 5.65 -7.05 4.84
C MET A 92 4.44 -7.94 4.48
N GLU A 93 4.69 -9.10 3.86
CA GLU A 93 3.65 -10.07 3.49
C GLU A 93 2.92 -10.64 4.73
N GLN A 94 3.60 -10.77 5.87
CA GLN A 94 3.00 -11.16 7.15
C GLN A 94 2.14 -10.05 7.76
N MET A 95 2.58 -8.78 7.66
CA MET A 95 1.89 -7.63 8.26
C MET A 95 0.68 -7.16 7.42
N LEU A 96 0.75 -7.30 6.10
CA LEU A 96 -0.23 -6.73 5.17
C LEU A 96 -1.68 -7.22 5.40
N PRO A 97 -1.97 -8.50 5.70
CA PRO A 97 -3.32 -8.96 6.02
C PRO A 97 -3.94 -8.26 7.22
N ALA A 98 -3.16 -8.02 8.28
CA ALA A 98 -3.64 -7.33 9.48
C ALA A 98 -4.01 -5.88 9.18
N TYR A 99 -3.17 -5.17 8.41
CA TYR A 99 -3.47 -3.83 7.93
C TYR A 99 -4.76 -3.78 7.10
N ILE A 100 -4.93 -4.72 6.15
CA ILE A 100 -6.12 -4.78 5.29
C ILE A 100 -7.38 -5.00 6.14
N ALA A 101 -7.37 -6.02 7.00
CA ALA A 101 -8.50 -6.33 7.87
C ALA A 101 -8.85 -5.15 8.79
N GLY A 102 -7.82 -4.50 9.36
CA GLY A 102 -8.01 -3.32 10.18
C GLY A 102 -8.63 -2.16 9.42
N SER A 103 -8.16 -1.88 8.21
CA SER A 103 -8.69 -0.80 7.37
C SER A 103 -10.14 -1.04 6.95
N GLN A 104 -10.50 -2.30 6.69
CA GLN A 104 -11.88 -2.70 6.40
C GLN A 104 -12.78 -2.47 7.61
N GLN A 105 -12.32 -2.86 8.80
CA GLN A 105 -13.04 -2.62 10.05
C GLN A 105 -13.28 -1.12 10.30
N VAL A 106 -12.29 -0.26 10.01
CA VAL A 106 -12.47 1.21 10.08
C VAL A 106 -13.62 1.65 9.18
N VAL A 107 -13.65 1.21 7.92
CA VAL A 107 -14.69 1.57 6.96
C VAL A 107 -16.06 1.05 7.39
N GLU A 108 -16.14 -0.15 7.96
CA GLU A 108 -17.37 -0.73 8.50
C GLU A 108 -17.92 0.09 9.68
N LEU A 109 -17.06 0.49 10.62
CA LEU A 109 -17.43 1.36 11.74
C LEU A 109 -17.96 2.71 11.25
N MET A 110 -17.30 3.32 10.25
CA MET A 110 -17.81 4.54 9.62
C MET A 110 -19.19 4.34 8.97
N ARG A 111 -19.42 3.21 8.29
CA ARG A 111 -20.73 2.90 7.69
C ARG A 111 -21.82 2.70 8.74
N ALA A 112 -21.46 2.14 9.89
CA ALA A 112 -22.37 1.99 11.03
C ALA A 112 -22.64 3.31 11.77
N GLY A 113 -21.97 4.41 11.40
CA GLY A 113 -22.06 5.70 12.10
C GLY A 113 -21.27 5.77 13.40
N ASP A 114 -20.47 4.74 13.71
CA ASP A 114 -19.66 4.65 14.92
C ASP A 114 -18.29 5.32 14.70
N TYR A 115 -18.31 6.65 14.60
CA TYR A 115 -17.13 7.43 14.25
C TYR A 115 -16.06 7.48 15.34
N ASP A 116 -16.45 7.31 16.60
CA ASP A 116 -15.51 7.32 17.72
C ASP A 116 -14.68 6.02 17.74
N ASN A 117 -15.33 4.85 17.58
CA ASN A 117 -14.58 3.60 17.44
C ASN A 117 -13.82 3.55 16.11
N ALA A 118 -14.36 4.09 15.02
CA ALA A 118 -13.63 4.20 13.75
C ALA A 118 -12.33 5.01 13.92
N ARG A 119 -12.39 6.14 14.65
CA ARG A 119 -11.22 6.97 14.96
C ARG A 119 -10.19 6.21 15.78
N THR A 120 -10.61 5.56 16.85
CA THR A 120 -9.73 4.75 17.71
C THR A 120 -9.05 3.66 16.89
N ARG A 121 -9.82 2.90 16.09
CA ARG A 121 -9.31 1.81 15.26
C ARG A 121 -8.32 2.31 14.20
N LEU A 122 -8.61 3.44 13.56
CA LEU A 122 -7.76 4.05 12.53
C LEU A 122 -6.41 4.48 13.09
N ASN A 123 -6.38 5.09 14.28
CA ASN A 123 -5.13 5.49 14.94
C ASN A 123 -4.33 4.28 15.46
N ALA A 124 -4.98 3.13 15.65
CA ALA A 124 -4.33 1.88 16.04
C ALA A 124 -3.78 1.07 14.85
N LEU A 125 -4.07 1.44 13.59
CA LEU A 125 -3.62 0.66 12.42
C LEU A 125 -2.10 0.49 12.34
N SER A 126 -1.33 1.47 12.83
CA SER A 126 0.13 1.39 12.83
C SER A 126 0.70 0.52 13.94
N ALA A 127 -0.11 0.03 14.88
CA ALA A 127 0.31 -0.82 15.99
C ALA A 127 0.07 -2.32 15.76
N ASP A 128 -0.68 -2.67 14.71
CA ASP A 128 -1.04 -4.07 14.38
C ASP A 128 -0.05 -4.74 13.40
N GLY A 129 0.99 -4.01 12.98
CA GLY A 129 2.05 -4.45 12.07
C GLY A 129 3.37 -4.62 12.80
#